data_AF-X1C2C1-F1
#
_entry.id   AF-X1C2C1-F1
#
_cell.length_a   1.000
_cell.length_b   1.000
_cell.length_c   1.000
_cell.angle_alpha   90.00
_cell.angle_beta   90.00
_cell.angle_gamma   90.00
#
_symmetry.space_group_name_H-M   'P 1'
#
loop_
_entity.id
_entity.type
_entity.pdbx_description
1 polymer ?
#
loop_
_entity_poly.entity_id
_entity_poly.type
_entity_poly.pdbx_seq_one_letter_code
_entity_poly.pdbx_strand_id
1 'polypeptide(L)' 'HVPIIRKIDGIDYYNCGDWMEHCTALVEHLDGRIELVDHTWLEGLSEPNSDETEQSHL' A
#
# COMPACT_ATOMS: atom_id res chain seq x y z
N HIS A 1 11.47 -2.83 14.02
CA HIS A 1 11.88 -1.69 13.16
C HIS A 1 10.64 -1.16 12.46
N VAL A 2 10.50 0.15 12.25
CA VAL A 2 9.26 0.73 11.69
C VAL A 2 9.35 0.81 10.17
N PRO A 3 8.37 0.26 9.43
CA PRO A 3 8.30 0.32 7.98
C PRO A 3 8.11 1.75 7.48
N ILE A 4 8.93 2.18 6.52
CA ILE A 4 8.86 3.54 5.96
C ILE A 4 9.45 3.63 4.55
N ILE A 5 8.81 4.47 3.73
CA ILE A 5 9.36 4.99 2.47
C ILE A 5 9.64 6.48 2.67
N ARG A 6 10.89 6.91 2.46
CA ARG A 6 11.27 8.32 2.67
C ARG A 6 12.44 8.74 1.79
N LYS A 7 12.44 9.99 1.32
CA LYS A 7 13.61 10.63 0.70
C LYS A 7 14.52 11.23 1.78
N ILE A 8 15.80 10.88 1.76
CA ILE A 8 16.84 11.35 2.69
C ILE A 8 18.02 11.82 1.85
N ASP A 9 18.35 13.12 1.88
CA ASP A 9 19.49 13.69 1.14
C ASP A 9 19.54 13.31 -0.35
N GLY A 10 18.37 13.30 -0.98
CA GLY A 10 18.22 12.92 -2.40
C GLY A 10 18.13 11.41 -2.65
N ILE A 11 18.45 10.57 -1.66
CA ILE A 11 18.38 9.11 -1.72
C ILE A 11 16.98 8.64 -1.34
N ASP A 12 16.42 7.74 -2.13
CA ASP A 12 15.18 7.06 -1.78
C ASP A 12 15.48 5.88 -0.84
N TYR A 13 15.02 6.00 0.40
CA TYR A 13 15.19 5.00 1.45
C TYR A 13 13.90 4.20 1.65
N TYR A 14 14.04 2.88 1.65
CA TYR A 14 12.96 1.93 1.81
C TYR A 14 13.32 0.91 2.88
N ASN A 15 12.40 0.63 3.80
CA ASN A 15 12.48 -0.54 4.66
C ASN A 15 11.08 -1.13 4.84
N CYS A 16 11.01 -2.45 5.06
CA CYS A 16 9.77 -3.19 5.29
C CYS A 16 9.48 -3.47 6.77
N GLY A 17 10.14 -2.76 7.70
CA GLY A 17 9.95 -2.94 9.14
C GLY A 17 10.42 -4.30 9.65
N ASP A 18 9.91 -4.70 10.82
CA ASP A 18 10.06 -6.06 11.34
C ASP A 18 8.83 -6.89 10.96
N TRP A 19 9.05 -7.97 10.21
CA TRP A 19 8.00 -8.88 9.76
C TRP A 19 7.15 -9.48 10.88
N MET A 20 7.70 -9.62 12.10
CA MET A 20 6.96 -10.17 13.23
C MET A 20 5.97 -9.17 13.84
N GLU A 21 6.32 -7.89 13.83
CA GLU A 21 5.55 -6.85 14.50
C GLU A 21 4.59 -6.13 13.54
N HIS A 22 5.00 -5.95 12.28
CA HIS A 22 4.30 -5.08 11.33
C HIS A 22 3.71 -5.86 10.14
N CYS A 23 4.18 -7.08 9.86
CA CYS A 23 3.69 -7.90 8.74
C CYS A 23 3.64 -7.14 7.39
N THR A 24 4.61 -6.25 7.16
CA THR A 24 4.70 -5.43 5.95
C THR A 24 5.70 -5.97 4.93
N ALA A 25 5.49 -5.67 3.65
CA ALA A 25 6.38 -6.03 2.55
C ALA A 25 6.55 -4.87 1.55
N LEU A 26 7.68 -4.85 0.83
CA LEU A 26 7.88 -3.96 -0.31
C LEU A 26 7.54 -4.70 -1.61
N VAL A 27 6.73 -4.09 -2.46
CA VAL A 27 6.33 -4.62 -3.77
C VAL A 27 6.79 -3.65 -4.85
N GLU A 28 7.47 -4.19 -5.87
CA GLU A 28 7.80 -3.45 -7.10
C GLU A 28 6.75 -3.75 -8.17
N HIS A 29 6.12 -2.70 -8.69
CA HIS A 29 5.16 -2.75 -9.77
C HIS A 29 5.88 -2.79 -11.13
N LEU A 30 5.19 -3.25 -12.18
CA LEU A 30 5.77 -3.34 -13.53
C LEU A 30 6.14 -1.97 -14.13
N ASP A 31 5.58 -0.88 -13.61
CA ASP A 31 5.92 0.50 -13.98
C ASP A 31 7.14 1.05 -13.22
N GLY A 32 7.77 0.24 -12.35
CA GLY A 32 8.92 0.61 -11.53
C GLY A 32 8.55 1.32 -10.23
N ARG A 33 7.26 1.48 -9.90
CA ARG A 33 6.84 2.04 -8.61
C ARG A 33 7.09 1.02 -7.49
N ILE A 34 7.63 1.47 -6.36
CA ILE A 34 7.73 0.67 -5.14
C ILE A 34 6.61 1.09 -4.17
N GLU A 35 5.91 0.11 -3.62
CA GLU A 35 4.84 0.26 -2.63
C GLU A 35 5.16 -0.53 -1.36
N LEU A 36 4.78 0.01 -0.21
CA LEU A 36 4.82 -0.70 1.07
C LEU A 36 3.42 -1.20 1.38
N VAL A 37 3.26 -2.51 1.51
CA VAL A 37 1.97 -3.19 1.71
C VAL A 37 1.95 -3.91 3.05
N ASP A 38 0.77 -4.15 3.62
CA ASP A 38 0.56 -4.96 4.81
C ASP A 38 -0.40 -6.14 4.54
N HIS A 39 -0.76 -6.90 5.57
CA HIS A 39 -1.62 -8.07 5.45
C HIS A 39 -3.05 -7.76 4.96
N THR A 40 -3.52 -6.52 5.06
CA THR A 40 -4.86 -6.08 4.62
C THR A 40 -4.89 -5.64 3.16
N TRP A 41 -3.75 -5.68 2.45
CA TRP A 41 -3.62 -5.09 1.12
C TRP A 41 -4.67 -5.57 0.08
N LEU A 42 -5.19 -6.79 0.23
CA LEU A 42 -6.25 -7.33 -0.63
C LEU A 42 -7.62 -6.67 -0.42
N GLU A 43 -7.87 -6.07 0.74
CA GLU A 43 -9.14 -5.42 1.06
C GLU A 43 -9.34 -4.14 0.25
N GLY A 44 -8.25 -3.45 -0.10
CA GLY A 44 -8.29 -2.27 -0.98
C GLY A 44 -8.56 -2.58 -2.46
N LEU A 45 -8.57 -3.87 -2.84
CA LEU A 45 -8.86 -4.34 -4.20
C LEU A 45 -10.30 -4.81 -4.39
N SER A 46 -11.14 -4.79 -3.33
CA SER A 46 -12.55 -5.13 -3.51
C SER A 46 -13.20 -4.12 -4.47
N GLU A 47 -13.84 -4.61 -5.54
CA GLU A 47 -14.59 -3.73 -6.43
C GLU A 47 -15.62 -2.94 -5.61
N PRO A 48 -15.83 -1.64 -5.92
CA PRO A 48 -16.89 -0.88 -5.28
C PRO A 48 -18.20 -1.61 -5.49
N ASN A 49 -18.96 -1.79 -4.41
CA ASN A 49 -20.24 -2.48 -4.46
C ASN A 49 -21.13 -1.76 -5.49
N SER A 50 -21.63 -2.48 -6.49
CA SER A 50 -22.42 -1.93 -7.61
C SER A 50 -23.69 -1.19 -7.18
N ASP A 51 -24.09 -1.35 -5.92
CA ASP A 51 -25.33 -0.82 -5.34
C ASP A 51 -25.24 0.66 -4.93
N GLU A 52 -24.05 1.28 -4.85
CA GLU A 52 -23.94 2.72 -4.51
C GLU A 52 -24.13 3.66 -5.72
N THR A 53 -24.11 3.12 -6.94
CA THR A 53 -24.22 3.90 -8.19
C THR A 53 -25.61 4.51 -8.43
N GLU A 54 -26.64 4.08 -7.70
CA GLU A 54 -28.02 4.59 -7.87
C GLU A 54 -28.42 5.72 -6.90
N GLN A 55 -27.62 6.04 -5.88
CA GLN A 55 -27.98 7.10 -4.89
C GLN A 55 -27.36 8.48 -5.16
N SER A 56 -26.55 8.65 -6.21
CA SER A 56 -25.98 9.96 -6.58
C SER A 56 -26.80 10.76 -7.61
N HIS A 57 -28.01 10.32 -7.94
CA HIS A 57 -28.91 10.98 -8.90
C HIS A 57 -30.29 11.35 -8.31
N LEU A 58 -30.35 11.66 -7.00
CA LEU A 58 -31.47 12.37 -6.38
C LEU A 58 -30.99 13.66 -5.70
#